data_AF-A0A402AU96-F1
#
_entry.id   AF-A0A402AU96-F1
#
_cell.length_a   1.000
_cell.length_b   1.000
_cell.length_c   1.000
_cell.angle_alpha   90.00
_cell.angle_beta   90.00
_cell.angle_gamma   90.00
#
_symmetry.space_group_name_H-M   'P 1'
#
loop_
_entity.id
_entity.type
_entity.pdbx_description
1 polymer ?
#
loop_
_entity_poly.entity_id
_entity_poly.type
_entity_poly.pdbx_seq_one_letter_code
_entity_poly.pdbx_strand_id
1 'polypeptide(L)'
;MLDSLAEAGIAPERTILLGFSQGACLSLEFAARNARRYGGIAALSGGLIGPNTIVRDYPGSLSGTPAILGCSDKDPHIPRERVDLSADVLQRMGATVTKRIYPQMGHTVNDDEIELVNAMMKALVSA
;
A
#
# COMPACT_ATOMS: atom_id res chain seq x y z
N MET A 1 12.95 13.02 1.67
CA MET A 1 12.67 12.28 0.41
C MET A 1 11.41 12.80 -0.26
N LEU A 2 10.21 12.68 0.34
CA LEU A 2 9.00 13.29 -0.24
C LEU A 2 9.11 14.81 -0.36
N ASP A 3 9.68 15.48 0.64
CA ASP A 3 9.90 16.93 0.58
C ASP A 3 10.85 17.30 -0.57
N SER A 4 11.93 16.52 -0.77
CA SER A 4 12.86 16.70 -1.89
C SER A 4 12.20 16.47 -3.26
N LEU A 5 11.24 15.54 -3.36
CA LEU A 5 10.43 15.35 -4.57
C LEU A 5 9.51 16.55 -4.81
N ALA A 6 8.89 17.07 -3.75
CA ALA A 6 8.04 18.25 -3.83
C ALA A 6 8.85 19.50 -4.23
N GLU A 7 10.05 19.68 -3.69
CA GLU A 7 11.02 20.71 -4.10
C GLU A 7 11.42 20.58 -5.58
N ALA A 8 11.47 19.35 -6.11
CA ALA A 8 11.69 19.07 -7.52
C ALA A 8 10.42 19.17 -8.39
N GLY A 9 9.28 19.63 -7.83
CA GLY A 9 8.02 19.81 -8.55
C GLY A 9 7.16 18.55 -8.69
N ILE A 10 7.48 17.47 -7.97
CA ILE A 10 6.71 16.22 -7.95
C ILE A 10 5.90 16.18 -6.66
N ALA A 11 4.64 16.60 -6.74
CA ALA A 11 3.72 16.61 -5.61
C ALA A 11 3.40 15.17 -5.10
N PRO A 12 2.95 15.01 -3.83
CA PRO A 12 2.55 13.71 -3.29
C PRO A 12 1.50 12.98 -4.14
N GLU A 13 0.55 13.73 -4.72
CA GLU A 13 -0.50 13.23 -5.62
C GLU A 13 0.06 12.65 -6.92
N ARG A 14 1.34 12.92 -7.22
CA ARG A 14 2.11 12.37 -8.34
C ARG A 14 3.19 11.37 -7.90
N THR A 15 3.13 10.90 -6.66
CA THR A 15 4.10 9.96 -6.07
C THR A 15 3.43 8.66 -5.69
N ILE A 16 4.07 7.52 -6.03
CA ILE A 16 3.64 6.19 -5.58
C ILE A 16 4.57 5.73 -4.46
N LEU A 17 3.97 5.29 -3.35
CA LEU A 17 4.69 4.57 -2.29
C LEU A 17 4.61 3.07 -2.57
N LEU A 18 5.73 2.48 -2.97
CA LEU A 18 5.81 1.08 -3.35
C LEU A 18 6.82 0.34 -2.45
N GLY A 19 6.43 -0.84 -1.96
CA GLY A 19 7.36 -1.72 -1.27
C GLY A 19 6.99 -3.19 -1.36
N PHE A 20 7.98 -4.04 -1.07
CA PHE A 20 7.84 -5.48 -0.89
C PHE A 20 8.26 -5.89 0.54
N SER A 21 7.57 -6.85 1.16
CA SER A 21 7.92 -7.40 2.48
C SER A 21 8.04 -6.29 3.54
N GLN A 22 9.21 -6.14 4.18
CA GLN A 22 9.46 -5.04 5.10
C GLN A 22 9.24 -3.65 4.47
N GLY A 23 9.63 -3.46 3.21
CA GLY A 23 9.41 -2.20 2.50
C GLY A 23 7.91 -1.90 2.30
N ALA A 24 7.09 -2.93 2.10
CA ALA A 24 5.63 -2.80 2.02
C ALA A 24 5.06 -2.36 3.38
N CYS A 25 5.51 -2.98 4.47
CA CYS A 25 5.10 -2.61 5.83
C CYS A 25 5.45 -1.15 6.15
N LEU A 26 6.67 -0.73 5.82
CA LEU A 26 7.12 0.66 6.01
C LEU A 26 6.32 1.65 5.15
N SER A 27 6.03 1.30 3.91
CA SER A 27 5.23 2.14 2.99
C SER A 27 3.81 2.34 3.52
N LEU A 28 3.16 1.26 3.97
CA LEU A 28 1.82 1.32 4.57
C LEU A 28 1.80 2.16 5.85
N GLU A 29 2.73 1.90 6.77
CA GLU A 29 2.79 2.62 8.04
C GLU A 29 3.09 4.10 7.84
N PHE A 30 3.99 4.43 6.91
CA PHE A 30 4.28 5.81 6.54
C PHE A 30 3.04 6.50 5.97
N ALA A 31 2.36 5.88 5.01
CA ALA A 31 1.18 6.45 4.38
C ALA A 31 0.04 6.69 5.39
N ALA A 32 -0.19 5.75 6.31
CA ALA A 32 -1.21 5.89 7.34
C ALA A 32 -0.86 7.00 8.34
N ARG A 33 0.39 7.09 8.80
CA ARG A 33 0.81 8.16 9.73
C ARG A 33 0.87 9.55 9.09
N ASN A 34 1.04 9.61 7.77
CA ASN A 34 1.18 10.84 7.00
C ASN A 34 0.05 10.97 5.99
N ALA A 35 -1.17 10.69 6.43
CA ALA A 35 -2.35 10.60 5.56
C ALA A 35 -2.56 11.90 4.77
N ARG A 36 -2.48 11.76 3.45
CA ARG A 36 -2.74 12.78 2.44
C ARG A 36 -3.07 12.06 1.13
N ARG A 37 -3.44 12.79 0.08
CA ARG A 37 -3.58 12.18 -1.24
C ARG A 37 -2.19 11.81 -1.79
N TYR A 38 -2.03 10.54 -2.16
CA TYR A 38 -0.89 10.07 -2.95
C TYR A 38 -1.34 9.71 -4.38
N GLY A 39 -0.37 9.61 -5.28
CA GLY A 39 -0.59 9.05 -6.62
C GLY A 39 -0.94 7.57 -6.58
N GLY A 40 -0.41 6.85 -5.60
CA GLY A 40 -0.80 5.49 -5.29
C GLY A 40 0.00 4.87 -4.14
N ILE A 41 -0.48 3.74 -3.64
CA ILE A 41 0.22 2.89 -2.66
C ILE A 41 0.24 1.47 -3.21
N ALA A 42 1.40 0.82 -3.25
CA ALA A 42 1.53 -0.58 -3.65
C ALA A 42 2.33 -1.34 -2.60
N ALA A 43 1.64 -2.19 -1.84
CA ALA A 43 2.22 -2.99 -0.77
C ALA A 43 2.15 -4.47 -1.16
N LEU A 44 3.30 -5.01 -1.58
CA LEU A 44 3.42 -6.40 -2.02
C LEU A 44 3.98 -7.26 -0.89
N SER A 45 3.23 -8.27 -0.48
CA SER A 45 3.48 -9.10 0.70
C SER A 45 3.81 -8.25 1.93
N GLY A 46 2.88 -7.43 2.40
CA GLY A 46 3.09 -6.57 3.57
C GLY A 46 1.81 -6.19 4.30
N GLY A 47 1.97 -5.49 5.43
CA GLY A 47 0.86 -4.99 6.24
C GLY A 47 1.30 -3.93 7.24
N LEU A 48 0.35 -3.21 7.82
CA LEU A 48 0.60 -2.19 8.84
C LEU A 48 1.36 -2.77 10.04
N ILE A 49 2.24 -1.96 10.65
CA ILE A 49 3.23 -2.44 11.62
C ILE A 49 2.63 -2.50 13.03
N GLY A 50 2.72 -3.64 13.69
CA GLY A 50 2.24 -3.83 15.06
C GLY A 50 1.28 -5.01 15.20
N PRO A 51 0.92 -5.38 16.43
CA PRO A 51 0.01 -6.49 16.69
C PRO A 51 -1.42 -6.18 16.23
N ASN A 52 -2.15 -7.22 15.81
CA ASN A 52 -3.54 -7.11 15.34
C ASN A 52 -4.53 -6.68 16.42
N THR A 53 -4.14 -6.75 17.70
CA THR A 53 -4.97 -6.42 18.87
C THR A 53 -5.03 -4.92 19.17
N ILE A 54 -4.18 -4.11 18.54
CA ILE A 54 -4.16 -2.66 18.75
C ILE A 54 -5.11 -1.99 17.76
N VAL A 55 -5.99 -1.15 18.28
CA VAL A 55 -6.83 -0.28 17.46
C VAL A 55 -5.94 0.68 16.68
N ARG A 56 -6.03 0.62 15.35
CA ARG A 56 -5.28 1.49 14.45
C ARG A 56 -6.07 2.74 14.13
N ASP A 57 -5.90 3.76 14.98
CA ASP A 57 -6.49 5.07 14.81
C ASP A 57 -5.42 6.05 14.30
N TYR A 58 -5.38 6.23 12.97
CA TYR A 58 -4.49 7.17 12.33
C TYR A 58 -5.27 8.44 11.95
N PRO A 59 -4.72 9.64 12.21
CA PRO A 59 -5.38 10.88 11.83
C PRO A 59 -5.30 11.12 10.32
N GLY A 60 -6.24 11.91 9.79
CA GLY A 60 -6.24 12.39 8.41
C GLY A 60 -6.96 11.47 7.43
N SER A 61 -6.73 11.72 6.13
CA SER A 61 -7.42 11.01 5.04
C SER A 61 -6.51 10.79 3.85
N LEU A 62 -6.58 9.58 3.29
CA LEU A 62 -5.94 9.21 2.03
C LEU A 62 -6.68 9.76 0.81
N SER A 63 -7.84 10.40 0.99
CA SER A 63 -8.49 11.26 -0.01
C SER A 63 -8.68 10.62 -1.39
N GLY A 64 -9.03 9.34 -1.44
CA GLY A 64 -9.22 8.56 -2.67
C GLY A 64 -7.94 8.01 -3.29
N THR A 65 -6.83 7.95 -2.54
CA THR A 65 -5.57 7.33 -3.00
C THR A 65 -5.82 5.89 -3.46
N PRO A 66 -5.44 5.51 -4.70
CA PRO A 66 -5.46 4.11 -5.13
C PRO A 66 -4.46 3.29 -4.32
N ALA A 67 -4.87 2.17 -3.74
CA ALA A 67 -4.00 1.32 -2.93
C ALA A 67 -4.10 -0.14 -3.36
N ILE A 68 -2.96 -0.78 -3.65
CA ILE A 68 -2.85 -2.22 -3.94
C ILE A 68 -2.21 -2.92 -2.74
N LEU A 69 -2.85 -4.00 -2.29
CA LEU A 69 -2.30 -4.91 -1.28
C LEU A 69 -2.32 -6.32 -1.85
N GLY A 70 -1.14 -6.86 -2.16
CA GLY A 70 -0.95 -8.22 -2.68
C GLY A 70 -0.25 -9.09 -1.64
N CYS A 71 -0.64 -10.37 -1.50
CA CYS A 71 0.06 -11.33 -0.64
C CYS A 71 -0.36 -12.77 -0.96
N SER A 72 0.43 -13.77 -0.53
CA SER A 72 0.02 -15.17 -0.54
C SER A 72 -0.93 -15.51 0.61
N ASP A 73 -1.84 -16.46 0.41
CA ASP A 73 -2.64 -17.04 1.50
C ASP A 73 -1.82 -17.91 2.49
N LYS A 74 -0.63 -18.33 2.07
CA LYS A 74 0.32 -19.15 2.84
C LYS A 74 1.67 -18.46 3.04
N ASP A 75 1.69 -17.14 3.01
CA ASP A 75 2.91 -16.37 3.26
C ASP A 75 3.47 -16.68 4.66
N PRO A 76 4.74 -17.15 4.79
CA PRO A 76 5.32 -17.53 6.07
C PRO A 76 5.68 -16.33 6.95
N HIS A 77 5.73 -15.11 6.40
CA HIS A 77 6.17 -13.90 7.10
C HIS A 77 5.03 -12.93 7.37
N ILE A 78 4.07 -12.83 6.45
CA ILE A 78 2.97 -11.87 6.50
C ILE A 78 1.64 -12.64 6.53
N PRO A 79 1.06 -12.88 7.72
CA PRO A 79 -0.22 -13.54 7.83
C PRO A 79 -1.30 -12.78 7.05
N ARG A 80 -2.14 -13.50 6.31
CA ARG A 80 -3.27 -12.94 5.55
C ARG A 80 -4.11 -11.97 6.39
N GLU A 81 -4.37 -12.30 7.65
CA GLU A 81 -5.14 -11.46 8.57
C GLU A 81 -4.55 -10.05 8.70
N ARG A 82 -3.22 -9.92 8.69
CA ARG A 82 -2.56 -8.60 8.72
C ARG A 82 -2.85 -7.81 7.45
N VAL A 83 -2.87 -8.46 6.29
CA VAL A 83 -3.22 -7.83 5.00
C VAL A 83 -4.68 -7.38 5.00
N ASP A 84 -5.58 -8.23 5.50
CA ASP A 84 -7.00 -7.95 5.64
C ASP A 84 -7.24 -6.73 6.53
N LEU A 85 -6.65 -6.70 7.73
CA LEU A 85 -6.72 -5.55 8.65
C LEU A 85 -6.13 -4.28 8.04
N SER A 86 -5.04 -4.39 7.28
CA SER A 86 -4.41 -3.24 6.64
C SER A 86 -5.31 -2.64 5.57
N ALA A 87 -5.94 -3.48 4.74
CA ALA A 87 -6.90 -3.04 3.74
C ALA A 87 -8.09 -2.30 4.37
N ASP A 88 -8.66 -2.85 5.45
CA ASP A 88 -9.80 -2.25 6.16
C ASP A 88 -9.44 -0.89 6.78
N VAL A 89 -8.23 -0.76 7.34
CA VAL A 89 -7.74 0.54 7.86
C VAL A 89 -7.59 1.55 6.73
N LEU A 90 -6.91 1.21 5.63
CA LEU A 90 -6.74 2.15 4.52
C LEU A 90 -8.09 2.56 3.90
N GLN A 91 -9.03 1.64 3.78
CA GLN A 91 -10.36 1.93 3.26
C GLN A 91 -11.12 2.90 4.17
N ARG A 92 -11.07 2.71 5.50
CA ARG A 92 -11.63 3.66 6.47
C ARG A 92 -10.97 5.03 6.42
N MET A 93 -9.66 5.06 6.12
CA MET A 93 -8.92 6.30 5.89
C MET A 93 -9.22 6.94 4.51
N GLY A 94 -10.10 6.35 3.71
CA GLY A 94 -10.56 6.93 2.44
C GLY A 94 -9.71 6.54 1.22
N ALA A 95 -8.91 5.47 1.28
CA ALA A 95 -8.26 4.92 0.08
C ALA A 95 -9.22 4.07 -0.77
N THR A 96 -8.96 4.01 -2.08
CA THR A 96 -9.60 3.07 -2.99
C THR A 96 -8.76 1.80 -3.05
N VAL A 97 -9.14 0.79 -2.26
CA VAL A 97 -8.31 -0.40 -2.02
C VAL A 97 -8.64 -1.53 -3.01
N THR A 98 -7.59 -2.04 -3.65
CA THR A 98 -7.55 -3.30 -4.40
C THR A 98 -6.71 -4.31 -3.63
N LYS A 99 -7.37 -5.30 -3.03
CA LYS A 99 -6.68 -6.42 -2.34
C LYS A 99 -6.62 -7.65 -3.25
N ARG A 100 -5.48 -8.35 -3.25
CA ARG A 100 -5.27 -9.63 -3.93
C ARG A 100 -4.59 -10.61 -2.98
N ILE A 101 -5.23 -11.76 -2.79
CA ILE A 101 -4.68 -12.87 -2.02
C ILE A 101 -4.49 -14.05 -2.98
N TYR A 102 -3.25 -14.48 -3.17
CA TYR A 102 -2.88 -15.49 -4.14
C TYR A 102 -2.77 -16.88 -3.48
N PRO A 103 -3.45 -17.91 -4.02
CA PRO A 103 -3.41 -19.24 -3.43
C PRO A 103 -2.07 -19.93 -3.65
N GLN A 104 -1.47 -20.44 -2.58
CA GLN A 104 -0.26 -21.27 -2.58
C GLN A 104 0.97 -20.62 -3.24
N MET A 105 1.03 -19.29 -3.24
CA MET A 105 2.21 -18.56 -3.70
C MET A 105 3.29 -18.54 -2.60
N GLY A 106 4.57 -18.47 -2.98
CA GLY A 106 5.65 -18.18 -2.03
C GLY A 106 5.66 -16.73 -1.55
N HIS A 107 6.63 -16.38 -0.70
CA HIS A 107 6.91 -14.98 -0.37
C HIS A 107 7.69 -14.32 -1.51
N THR A 108 6.98 -13.94 -2.57
CA THR A 108 7.53 -13.38 -3.82
C THR A 108 6.57 -12.35 -4.41
N VAL A 109 7.00 -11.71 -5.49
CA VAL A 109 6.14 -10.92 -6.38
C VAL A 109 5.76 -11.77 -7.60
N ASN A 110 4.51 -11.68 -8.06
CA ASN A 110 4.03 -12.37 -9.27
C ASN A 110 3.65 -11.41 -10.42
N ASP A 111 3.33 -11.98 -11.58
CA ASP A 111 3.02 -11.22 -12.79
C ASP A 111 1.73 -10.38 -12.66
N ASP A 112 0.69 -10.87 -11.98
CA ASP A 112 -0.54 -10.10 -11.73
C ASP A 112 -0.27 -8.87 -10.85
N GLU A 113 0.57 -9.00 -9.83
CA GLU A 113 1.01 -7.87 -9.00
C GLU A 113 1.80 -6.84 -9.84
N ILE A 114 2.70 -7.31 -10.71
CA ILE A 114 3.45 -6.44 -11.62
C ILE A 114 2.51 -5.70 -12.58
N GLU A 115 1.51 -6.39 -13.15
CA GLU A 115 0.52 -5.81 -14.04
C GLU A 115 -0.33 -4.74 -13.34
N LEU A 116 -0.79 -5.01 -12.11
CA LEU A 116 -1.55 -4.06 -11.31
C LEU A 116 -0.75 -2.79 -11.00
N VAL A 117 0.51 -2.94 -10.62
CA VAL A 117 1.39 -1.80 -10.34
C VAL A 117 1.70 -1.04 -11.63
N ASN A 118 1.95 -1.72 -12.75
CA ASN A 118 2.15 -1.08 -14.05
C ASN A 118 0.93 -0.29 -14.50
N ALA A 119 -0.28 -0.82 -14.28
CA ALA A 119 -1.52 -0.10 -14.57
C ALA A 119 -1.66 1.16 -13.71
N MET A 120 -1.35 1.08 -12.41
CA MET A 120 -1.33 2.24 -11.51
C MET A 120 -0.33 3.31 -11.99
N MET A 121 0.90 2.91 -12.35
CA MET A 121 1.91 3.82 -12.87
C MET A 121 1.46 4.50 -14.16
N LYS A 122 0.89 3.74 -15.12
CA LYS A 122 0.37 4.28 -16.38
C LYS A 122 -0.75 5.29 -16.16
N ALA A 123 -1.69 4.98 -15.27
CA ALA A 123 -2.80 5.88 -14.94
C ALA A 123 -2.29 7.19 -14.34
N LEU A 124 -1.26 7.14 -13.48
CA LEU A 124 -0.70 8.31 -12.82
C LEU A 124 0.01 9.27 -13.78
N VAL A 125 0.74 8.75 -14.77
CA VAL A 125 1.47 9.58 -15.74
C VAL A 125 0.60 10.10 -16.89
N SER A 126 -0.62 9.56 -17.04
CA SER A 126 -1.58 9.97 -18.07
C SER A 126 -2.60 10.98 -17.58
N ALA A 127 -2.63 11.25 -16.28
CA ALA A 127 -3.51 12.23 -15.62
C ALA A 127 -2.85 13.61 -15.55
#